data_AF-A0AAW1UD50-F1
#
_entry.id   AF-A0AAW1UD50-F1
#
_cell.length_a   1.000
_cell.length_b   1.000
_cell.length_c   1.000
_cell.angle_alpha   90.00
_cell.angle_beta   90.00
_cell.angle_gamma   90.00
#
_symmetry.space_group_name_H-M   'P 1'
#
loop_
_entity.id
_entity.type
_entity.pdbx_description
1 polymer ?
#
loop_
_entity_poly.entity_id
_entity_poly.type
_entity_poly.pdbx_seq_one_letter_code
_entity_poly.pdbx_strand_id
1 'polypeptide(L)'
;MENTSTLIILNPNEENKEYRCDVCYKYLSIAPILFSDKIGSVCGRCYNDEDLDVRSAEENSIFHVQKAYENIAVYIIFPCIYHSLGCDKQLRWNEVQDHEEICEYKSNICPLSYPEFNAKNEYKLENICEWKGMNRDLIHHIRNSHSNCIANSNELAILSSDQDLRNDNFNKILFFEVNGIFTIAVLYYFKDFECYYCNVLIDSSFKECELFYYDLEIFDITKKRCLVLPGNKVEPLLGRNLIIRNKIGLELDLKIIKQLMKKSDNIKLSFNVVNVLKVKTKVLIKEANEGLHNETPIISDLKCNCGNYLYFPVNVCTNGHNCCHICKRNYGLCQICKTGFIQRTNTNLENITKLTKYGCKNKARGCSYTLDYNILENHENNCNFTLKSCLMQCEWKGTNEEMFKHIQDNHCTLQLKKENSFYHTSESKSYPIFYDNKIFIFTIEYKMQHPLFISMQCLGIEKWEYEFDFRILNGTSISFLSTHICQPFFYESDDKLAPPRRIEFPFNFVSQFLTRFDEIKFKVNISKVYNPILVDKEYETAF
;
A
#
# COMPACT_ATOMS: atom_id res chain seq x y z
N MET A 1 0.93 24.70 0.73
CA MET A 1 1.76 23.62 1.34
C MET A 1 1.52 22.39 0.51
N GLU A 2 2.57 21.90 -0.13
CA GLU A 2 2.54 20.85 -1.16
C GLU A 2 2.01 19.54 -0.57
N ASN A 3 0.99 18.96 -1.23
CA ASN A 3 0.53 17.60 -0.97
C ASN A 3 1.61 16.64 -1.46
N THR A 4 2.54 16.26 -0.58
CA THR A 4 3.38 15.09 -0.81
C THR A 4 2.49 13.86 -0.73
N SER A 5 2.15 13.26 -1.87
CA SER A 5 1.84 11.84 -1.92
C SER A 5 2.92 11.12 -1.10
N THR A 6 2.55 10.42 -0.03
CA THR A 6 3.50 9.79 0.89
C THR A 6 4.18 8.61 0.19
N LEU A 7 5.13 8.91 -0.69
CA LEU A 7 5.98 7.93 -1.35
C LEU A 7 6.96 7.42 -0.30
N ILE A 8 7.02 6.11 -0.14
CA ILE A 8 7.98 5.46 0.76
C ILE A 8 9.25 5.25 -0.05
N ILE A 9 10.33 5.97 0.27
CA ILE A 9 11.61 5.84 -0.44
C ILE A 9 12.53 4.93 0.37
N LEU A 10 12.88 3.77 -0.18
CA LEU A 10 13.80 2.86 0.49
C LEU A 10 15.24 3.36 0.35
N ASN A 11 15.91 3.54 1.49
CA ASN A 11 17.32 3.92 1.52
C ASN A 11 18.20 2.70 1.22
N PRO A 12 18.96 2.66 0.11
CA PRO A 12 19.76 1.48 -0.24
C PRO A 12 20.86 1.14 0.78
N ASN A 13 21.26 2.09 1.63
CA ASN A 13 22.28 1.90 2.66
C ASN A 13 21.73 1.31 3.97
N GLU A 14 20.41 1.19 4.10
CA GLU A 14 19.75 0.55 5.24
C GLU A 14 19.41 -0.90 4.91
N GLU A 15 19.43 -1.77 5.93
CA GLU A 15 19.21 -3.21 5.73
C GLU A 15 17.85 -3.52 5.07
N ASN A 16 16.80 -2.72 5.35
CA ASN A 16 15.44 -2.84 4.78
C ASN A 16 14.93 -4.29 4.72
N LYS A 17 15.20 -5.08 5.76
CA LYS A 17 14.96 -6.54 5.77
C LYS A 17 13.50 -6.87 5.45
N GLU A 18 12.57 -6.04 5.87
CA GLU A 18 11.12 -6.19 5.65
C GLU A 18 10.64 -6.00 4.21
N TYR A 19 11.49 -5.46 3.32
CA TYR A 19 11.19 -5.32 1.89
C TYR A 19 11.97 -6.31 1.03
N ARG A 20 12.60 -7.33 1.62
CA ARG A 20 13.46 -8.29 0.91
C ARG A 20 12.83 -9.69 0.85
N CYS A 21 13.15 -10.37 -0.23
CA CYS A 21 12.83 -11.78 -0.44
C CYS A 21 13.68 -12.64 0.50
N ASP A 22 13.06 -13.57 1.21
CA ASP A 22 13.77 -14.48 2.13
C ASP A 22 14.63 -15.53 1.39
N VAL A 23 14.42 -15.69 0.07
CA VAL A 23 15.20 -16.62 -0.77
C VAL A 23 16.42 -15.94 -1.40
N CYS A 24 16.23 -14.82 -2.10
CA CYS A 24 17.31 -14.17 -2.85
C CYS A 24 17.84 -12.87 -2.23
N TYR A 25 17.27 -12.42 -1.11
CA TYR A 25 17.61 -11.19 -0.41
C TYR A 25 17.47 -9.89 -1.24
N LYS A 26 16.95 -9.97 -2.47
CA LYS A 26 16.61 -8.81 -3.30
C LYS A 26 15.28 -8.20 -2.84
N TYR A 27 15.02 -6.96 -3.22
CA TYR A 27 13.75 -6.31 -2.90
C TYR A 27 12.55 -7.08 -3.48
N LEU A 28 11.47 -7.14 -2.72
CA LEU A 28 10.17 -7.71 -3.07
C LEU A 28 9.45 -6.83 -4.11
N SER A 29 10.14 -6.39 -5.16
CA SER A 29 9.68 -5.40 -6.13
C SER A 29 9.07 -5.96 -7.43
N ILE A 30 8.99 -7.29 -7.56
CA ILE A 30 8.49 -7.97 -8.76
C ILE A 30 7.44 -8.99 -8.38
N ALA A 31 6.24 -8.86 -8.95
CA ALA A 31 5.11 -9.75 -8.76
C ALA A 31 5.31 -11.13 -9.45
N PRO A 32 4.63 -12.20 -8.99
CA PRO A 32 3.80 -12.25 -7.79
C PRO A 32 4.64 -12.22 -6.51
N ILE A 33 4.17 -11.51 -5.48
CA ILE A 33 4.76 -11.62 -4.13
C ILE A 33 4.00 -12.67 -3.35
N LEU A 34 4.72 -13.65 -2.84
CA LEU A 34 4.16 -14.82 -2.18
C LEU A 34 4.60 -14.86 -0.73
N PHE A 35 3.80 -15.54 0.09
CA PHE A 35 4.14 -15.88 1.47
C PHE A 35 3.93 -17.37 1.68
N SER A 36 4.92 -18.03 2.28
CA SER A 36 4.81 -19.37 2.85
C SER A 36 5.11 -19.29 4.34
N ASP A 37 4.40 -20.08 5.12
CA ASP A 37 4.62 -20.27 6.56
C ASP A 37 6.00 -20.82 6.92
N LYS A 38 6.65 -21.53 5.99
CA LYS A 38 7.97 -22.13 6.18
C LYS A 38 9.12 -21.28 5.67
N ILE A 39 8.93 -20.67 4.49
CA ILE A 39 9.99 -19.93 3.77
C ILE A 39 9.94 -18.43 4.06
N GLY A 40 8.77 -17.88 4.37
CA GLY A 40 8.55 -16.44 4.48
C GLY A 40 8.12 -15.81 3.16
N SER A 41 8.57 -14.58 2.91
CA SER A 41 8.20 -13.78 1.74
C SER A 41 9.08 -14.10 0.53
N VAL A 42 8.45 -14.48 -0.57
CA VAL A 42 9.13 -14.88 -1.82
C VAL A 42 8.73 -13.92 -2.94
N CYS A 43 9.71 -13.37 -3.65
CA CYS A 43 9.45 -12.51 -4.82
C CYS A 43 9.16 -13.31 -6.09
N GLY A 44 8.55 -12.66 -7.07
CA GLY A 44 8.22 -13.26 -8.36
C GLY A 44 9.43 -13.78 -9.13
N ARG A 45 10.61 -13.19 -8.92
CA ARG A 45 11.87 -13.68 -9.51
C ARG A 45 12.16 -15.11 -9.08
N CYS A 46 12.10 -15.38 -7.77
CA CYS A 46 12.42 -16.70 -7.22
C CYS A 46 11.33 -17.73 -7.48
N TYR A 47 10.07 -17.30 -7.48
CA TYR A 47 8.96 -18.20 -7.73
C TYR A 47 8.92 -18.69 -9.18
N ASN A 48 9.21 -17.80 -10.13
CA ASN A 48 9.20 -18.12 -11.56
C ASN A 48 10.51 -18.72 -12.05
N ASP A 49 11.56 -18.71 -11.24
CA ASP A 49 12.81 -19.37 -11.57
C ASP A 49 12.58 -20.90 -11.65
N GLU A 50 12.99 -21.50 -12.76
CA GLU A 50 12.86 -22.95 -13.01
C GLU A 50 14.04 -23.71 -12.41
N ASP A 51 15.18 -23.04 -12.20
CA ASP A 51 16.39 -23.61 -11.64
C ASP A 51 16.40 -23.54 -10.10
N LEU A 52 15.55 -22.70 -9.49
CA LEU A 52 15.38 -22.63 -8.05
C LEU A 52 14.31 -23.61 -7.57
N ASP A 53 14.74 -24.50 -6.68
CA ASP A 53 13.93 -25.54 -6.04
C ASP A 53 12.96 -24.97 -4.98
N VAL A 54 12.44 -23.75 -5.14
CA VAL A 54 11.48 -23.16 -4.18
C VAL A 54 10.13 -23.88 -4.21
N ARG A 55 9.74 -24.38 -5.39
CA ARG A 55 8.59 -25.30 -5.58
C ARG A 55 8.93 -26.71 -5.07
N SER A 56 10.21 -27.03 -5.20
CA SER A 56 11.03 -28.16 -4.70
C SER A 56 11.01 -28.47 -3.22
N ALA A 57 11.27 -27.41 -2.46
CA ALA A 57 12.02 -27.50 -1.21
C ALA A 57 11.29 -28.24 -0.11
N GLU A 58 9.95 -28.25 -0.10
CA GLU A 58 9.17 -29.09 0.80
C GLU A 58 7.80 -29.44 0.21
N GLU A 59 7.53 -30.74 0.03
CA GLU A 59 6.20 -31.27 -0.27
C GLU A 59 5.15 -30.64 0.67
N ASN A 60 4.11 -30.04 0.09
CA ASN A 60 2.99 -29.34 0.75
C ASN A 60 3.21 -27.88 1.23
N SER A 61 4.24 -27.16 0.78
CA SER A 61 4.31 -25.72 1.05
C SER A 61 3.21 -24.95 0.30
N ILE A 62 2.26 -24.38 1.03
CA ILE A 62 1.19 -23.56 0.46
C ILE A 62 1.71 -22.13 0.32
N PHE A 63 1.75 -21.62 -0.90
CA PHE A 63 2.12 -20.24 -1.20
C PHE A 63 0.87 -19.37 -1.36
N HIS A 64 0.82 -18.27 -0.64
CA HIS A 64 -0.28 -17.30 -0.70
C HIS A 64 0.19 -16.00 -1.34
N VAL A 65 -0.54 -15.53 -2.35
CA VAL A 65 -0.27 -14.25 -3.01
C VAL A 65 -0.58 -13.09 -2.06
N GLN A 66 0.40 -12.22 -1.84
CA GLN A 66 0.28 -11.05 -0.97
C GLN A 66 -0.26 -9.83 -1.74
N LYS A 67 -1.53 -9.90 -2.17
CA LYS A 67 -2.15 -8.82 -2.97
C LYS A 67 -2.15 -7.46 -2.28
N ALA A 68 -2.33 -7.44 -0.95
CA ALA A 68 -2.28 -6.23 -0.16
C ALA A 68 -0.88 -5.57 -0.23
N TYR A 69 0.18 -6.37 -0.14
CA TYR A 69 1.55 -5.87 -0.29
C TYR A 69 1.76 -5.30 -1.69
N GLU A 70 1.40 -6.05 -2.74
CA GLU A 70 1.53 -5.58 -4.13
C GLU A 70 0.82 -4.24 -4.36
N ASN A 71 -0.39 -4.06 -3.81
CA ASN A 71 -1.12 -2.80 -3.95
C ASN A 71 -0.41 -1.62 -3.27
N ILE A 72 0.24 -1.86 -2.12
CA ILE A 72 0.99 -0.82 -1.40
C ILE A 72 2.34 -0.57 -2.06
N ALA A 73 2.96 -1.61 -2.58
CA ALA A 73 4.30 -1.53 -3.13
C ALA A 73 4.38 -0.64 -4.38
N VAL A 74 3.26 -0.39 -5.06
CA VAL A 74 3.13 0.65 -6.10
C VAL A 74 3.54 2.05 -5.62
N TYR A 75 3.40 2.35 -4.33
CA TYR A 75 3.76 3.63 -3.72
C TYR A 75 5.17 3.64 -3.10
N ILE A 76 5.89 2.52 -3.18
CA ILE A 76 7.26 2.40 -2.71
C ILE A 76 8.21 2.70 -3.88
N ILE A 77 9.23 3.50 -3.60
CA ILE A 77 10.35 3.76 -4.49
C ILE A 77 11.50 2.83 -4.11
N PHE A 78 11.82 1.91 -5.00
CA PHE A 78 12.85 0.89 -4.82
C PHE A 78 14.16 1.35 -5.46
N PRO A 79 15.30 1.27 -4.75
CA PRO A 79 16.59 1.38 -5.38
C PRO A 79 16.85 0.16 -6.28
N CYS A 80 17.56 0.38 -7.38
CA CYS A 80 17.98 -0.70 -8.26
C CYS A 80 18.79 -1.76 -7.50
N ILE A 81 18.57 -3.05 -7.80
CA ILE A 81 19.32 -4.16 -7.18
C ILE A 81 20.83 -4.11 -7.51
N TYR A 82 21.22 -3.39 -8.56
CA TYR A 82 22.62 -3.18 -8.95
C TYR A 82 23.23 -1.91 -8.31
N HIS A 83 22.61 -1.36 -7.27
CA HIS A 83 23.10 -0.17 -6.58
C HIS A 83 24.53 -0.34 -6.06
N SER A 84 24.87 -1.50 -5.50
CA SER A 84 26.21 -1.83 -5.02
C SER A 84 27.27 -1.85 -6.14
N LEU A 85 26.86 -1.98 -7.40
CA LEU A 85 27.74 -1.93 -8.57
C LEU A 85 27.86 -0.52 -9.16
N GLY A 86 27.06 0.45 -8.68
CA GLY A 86 27.09 1.85 -9.11
C GLY A 86 25.77 2.39 -9.68
N CYS A 87 24.69 1.61 -9.71
CA CYS A 87 23.40 2.11 -10.19
C CYS A 87 22.71 3.02 -9.16
N ASP A 88 22.49 4.28 -9.48
CA ASP A 88 21.86 5.27 -8.60
C ASP A 88 20.33 5.37 -8.79
N LYS A 89 19.75 4.56 -9.67
CA LYS A 89 18.33 4.65 -10.02
C LYS A 89 17.42 4.27 -8.85
N GLN A 90 16.43 5.12 -8.63
CA GLN A 90 15.30 4.92 -7.74
C GLN A 90 14.03 4.83 -8.58
N LEU A 91 13.30 3.73 -8.42
CA LEU A 91 12.31 3.26 -9.40
C LEU A 91 10.98 2.97 -8.72
N ARG A 92 9.88 3.29 -9.41
CA ARG A 92 8.55 2.85 -8.99
C ARG A 92 8.39 1.36 -9.26
N TRP A 93 7.53 0.69 -8.49
CA TRP A 93 7.20 -0.74 -8.64
C TRP A 93 7.13 -1.24 -10.09
N ASN A 94 6.36 -0.56 -10.93
CA ASN A 94 6.12 -0.93 -12.32
C ASN A 94 7.32 -0.70 -13.26
N GLU A 95 8.32 0.06 -12.82
CA GLU A 95 9.52 0.37 -13.60
C GLU A 95 10.72 -0.50 -13.18
N VAL A 96 10.64 -1.17 -12.03
CA VAL A 96 11.77 -1.95 -11.48
C VAL A 96 12.16 -3.09 -12.42
N GLN A 97 11.20 -3.91 -12.84
CA GLN A 97 11.48 -5.06 -13.70
C GLN A 97 12.11 -4.62 -15.03
N ASP A 98 11.48 -3.68 -15.73
CA ASP A 98 11.96 -3.15 -17.01
C ASP A 98 13.37 -2.55 -16.87
N HIS A 99 13.62 -1.78 -15.81
CA HIS A 99 14.95 -1.22 -15.58
C HIS A 99 15.99 -2.30 -15.26
N GLU A 100 15.68 -3.25 -14.37
CA GLU A 100 16.59 -4.35 -14.03
C GLU A 100 16.98 -5.15 -15.27
N GLU A 101 16.07 -5.29 -16.23
CA GLU A 101 16.31 -5.94 -17.51
C GLU A 101 17.41 -5.23 -18.32
N ILE A 102 17.33 -3.90 -18.47
CA ILE A 102 18.26 -3.10 -19.30
C ILE A 102 19.37 -2.39 -18.50
N CYS A 103 19.48 -2.61 -17.19
CA CYS A 103 20.38 -1.84 -16.34
C CYS A 103 21.83 -1.90 -16.83
N GLU A 104 22.52 -0.76 -16.92
CA GLU A 104 23.91 -0.65 -17.39
C GLU A 104 24.90 -1.50 -16.60
N TYR A 105 24.61 -1.73 -15.32
CA TYR A 105 25.45 -2.47 -14.38
C TYR A 105 25.10 -3.97 -14.30
N LYS A 106 24.05 -4.41 -15.00
CA LYS A 106 23.72 -5.83 -15.11
C LYS A 106 24.79 -6.55 -15.94
N SER A 107 25.19 -7.74 -15.49
CA SER A 107 26.11 -8.59 -16.24
C SER A 107 25.39 -9.28 -17.40
N ASN A 108 26.02 -9.30 -18.57
CA ASN A 108 25.51 -9.88 -19.80
C ASN A 108 26.64 -10.59 -20.57
N ILE A 109 26.27 -11.42 -21.54
CA ILE A 109 27.19 -12.14 -22.43
C ILE A 109 27.07 -11.61 -23.86
N CYS A 110 28.12 -11.81 -24.67
CA CYS A 110 28.08 -11.39 -26.06
C CYS A 110 27.01 -12.20 -26.83
N PRO A 111 26.23 -11.57 -27.74
CA PRO A 111 25.32 -12.31 -28.62
C PRO A 111 26.02 -13.40 -29.46
N LEU A 112 27.32 -13.22 -29.74
CA LEU A 112 28.17 -14.19 -30.43
C LEU A 112 28.77 -15.23 -29.48
N SER A 113 28.38 -15.27 -28.22
CA SER A 113 28.68 -16.38 -27.30
C SER A 113 27.76 -17.58 -27.51
N TYR A 114 26.60 -17.37 -28.16
CA TYR A 114 25.64 -18.44 -28.41
C TYR A 114 26.09 -19.30 -29.62
N PRO A 115 26.26 -20.63 -29.45
CA PRO A 115 26.72 -21.51 -30.51
C PRO A 115 25.86 -21.46 -31.79
N GLU A 116 24.56 -21.21 -31.61
CA GLU A 116 23.55 -21.18 -32.66
C GLU A 116 23.76 -20.08 -33.71
N PHE A 117 24.52 -19.03 -33.37
CA PHE A 117 24.83 -17.92 -34.28
C PHE A 117 26.28 -17.97 -34.83
N ASN A 118 27.08 -18.98 -34.44
CA ASN A 118 28.50 -19.11 -34.79
C ASN A 118 28.80 -20.19 -35.86
N ALA A 119 27.78 -20.71 -36.53
CA ALA A 119 27.88 -21.85 -37.43
C ALA A 119 28.53 -21.53 -38.80
N LYS A 120 29.80 -21.09 -38.81
CA LYS A 120 30.59 -20.99 -40.05
C LYS A 120 31.65 -22.07 -40.23
N ASN A 121 31.89 -22.97 -39.27
CA ASN A 121 32.87 -24.04 -39.46
C ASN A 121 32.37 -25.36 -38.84
N GLU A 122 31.86 -26.27 -39.68
CA GLU A 122 31.46 -27.64 -39.31
C GLU A 122 32.59 -28.50 -38.69
N TYR A 123 33.80 -27.96 -38.48
CA TYR A 123 34.92 -28.72 -37.91
C TYR A 123 35.79 -28.01 -36.87
N LYS A 124 35.41 -26.84 -36.31
CA LYS A 124 36.15 -26.24 -35.17
C LYS A 124 35.30 -25.27 -34.34
N LEU A 125 34.98 -25.66 -33.10
CA LEU A 125 34.37 -24.87 -32.01
C LEU A 125 35.30 -23.75 -31.45
N GLU A 126 36.37 -23.38 -32.16
CA GLU A 126 37.49 -22.59 -31.60
C GLU A 126 37.24 -21.07 -31.53
N ASN A 127 36.11 -20.54 -32.00
CA ASN A 127 35.88 -19.08 -32.10
C ASN A 127 34.54 -18.62 -31.48
N ILE A 128 34.07 -19.27 -30.41
CA ILE A 128 32.93 -18.74 -29.65
C ILE A 128 33.42 -17.58 -28.78
N CYS A 129 32.70 -16.46 -28.77
CA CYS A 129 33.06 -15.35 -27.89
C CYS A 129 32.80 -15.72 -26.43
N GLU A 130 33.81 -15.62 -25.57
CA GLU A 130 33.67 -15.91 -24.13
C GLU A 130 33.39 -14.65 -23.29
N TRP A 131 33.15 -13.51 -23.95
CA TRP A 131 32.98 -12.25 -23.24
C TRP A 131 31.74 -12.27 -22.35
N LYS A 132 31.97 -11.88 -21.09
CA LYS A 132 30.95 -11.62 -20.08
C LYS A 132 31.34 -10.35 -19.35
N GLY A 133 30.46 -9.36 -19.33
CA GLY A 133 30.75 -8.04 -18.76
C GLY A 133 29.49 -7.31 -18.38
N MET A 134 29.61 -6.02 -18.00
CA MET A 134 28.45 -5.17 -17.74
C MET A 134 27.81 -4.72 -19.06
N ASN A 135 26.50 -4.46 -19.04
CA ASN A 135 25.75 -4.00 -20.21
C ASN A 135 26.37 -2.76 -20.88
N ARG A 136 26.85 -1.79 -20.10
CA ARG A 136 27.54 -0.59 -20.62
C ARG A 136 28.77 -0.89 -21.50
N ASP A 137 29.40 -2.04 -21.28
CA ASP A 137 30.64 -2.43 -21.96
C ASP A 137 30.39 -3.31 -23.19
N LEU A 138 29.15 -3.79 -23.39
CA LEU A 138 28.80 -4.76 -24.43
C LEU A 138 29.02 -4.22 -25.84
N ILE A 139 28.51 -3.03 -26.14
CA ILE A 139 28.63 -2.44 -27.49
C ILE A 139 30.08 -2.10 -27.79
N HIS A 140 30.82 -1.63 -26.79
CA HIS A 140 32.26 -1.38 -26.91
C HIS A 140 33.02 -2.68 -27.22
N HIS A 141 32.71 -3.76 -26.53
CA HIS A 141 33.25 -5.08 -26.82
C HIS A 141 32.93 -5.52 -28.26
N ILE A 142 31.68 -5.43 -28.71
CA ILE A 142 31.29 -5.82 -30.07
C ILE A 142 32.05 -4.99 -31.12
N ARG A 143 32.18 -3.67 -30.92
CA ARG A 143 32.92 -2.78 -31.83
C ARG A 143 34.40 -3.13 -31.93
N ASN A 144 35.04 -3.55 -30.85
CA ASN A 144 36.48 -3.82 -30.83
C ASN A 144 36.84 -5.26 -31.20
N SER A 145 36.08 -6.23 -30.70
CA SER A 145 36.36 -7.66 -30.85
C SER A 145 35.63 -8.29 -32.03
N HIS A 146 34.55 -7.66 -32.51
CA HIS A 146 33.70 -8.16 -33.59
C HIS A 146 33.39 -7.09 -34.64
N SER A 147 34.32 -6.16 -34.90
CA SER A 147 34.19 -5.13 -35.94
C SER A 147 33.79 -5.70 -37.30
N ASN A 148 34.28 -6.90 -37.63
CA ASN A 148 34.03 -7.59 -38.89
C ASN A 148 32.61 -8.14 -39.02
N CYS A 149 31.85 -8.20 -37.92
CA CYS A 149 30.46 -8.64 -37.89
C CYS A 149 29.48 -7.47 -38.04
N ILE A 150 29.95 -6.22 -37.94
CA ILE A 150 29.14 -5.02 -38.12
C ILE A 150 29.05 -4.73 -39.62
N ALA A 151 27.84 -4.85 -40.16
CA ALA A 151 27.56 -4.61 -41.55
C ALA A 151 27.44 -3.12 -41.86
N ASN A 152 27.94 -2.72 -43.04
CA ASN A 152 27.80 -1.37 -43.57
C ASN A 152 26.39 -1.08 -44.12
N SER A 153 25.55 -2.10 -44.24
CA SER A 153 24.16 -1.99 -44.66
C SER A 153 23.25 -2.75 -43.70
N ASN A 154 21.97 -2.41 -43.72
CA ASN A 154 20.90 -3.12 -43.03
C ASN A 154 20.38 -4.33 -43.84
N GLU A 155 21.13 -4.79 -44.84
CA GLU A 155 20.75 -5.91 -45.70
C GLU A 155 21.36 -7.23 -45.21
N LEU A 156 20.53 -8.27 -45.05
CA LEU A 156 20.93 -9.64 -44.74
C LEU A 156 20.59 -10.57 -45.91
N ALA A 157 21.59 -11.27 -46.44
CA ALA A 157 21.38 -12.27 -47.48
C ALA A 157 20.92 -13.62 -46.89
N ILE A 158 19.82 -14.16 -47.42
CA ILE A 158 19.38 -15.54 -47.20
C ILE A 158 19.76 -16.32 -48.46
N LEU A 159 20.91 -16.98 -48.43
CA LEU A 159 21.30 -17.93 -49.46
C LEU A 159 20.42 -19.18 -49.33
N SER A 160 19.75 -19.57 -50.42
CA SER A 160 19.10 -20.88 -50.54
C SER A 160 19.83 -21.71 -51.58
N SER A 161 21.06 -22.13 -51.29
CA SER A 161 21.54 -23.33 -51.96
C SER A 161 20.79 -24.51 -51.34
N ASP A 162 20.19 -25.39 -52.16
CA ASP A 162 19.46 -26.58 -51.68
C ASP A 162 20.32 -27.54 -50.84
N GLN A 163 21.63 -27.31 -50.75
CA GLN A 163 22.54 -28.02 -49.85
C GLN A 163 22.54 -27.41 -48.42
N ASP A 164 22.44 -26.08 -48.27
CA ASP A 164 22.34 -25.41 -46.96
C ASP A 164 20.95 -25.56 -46.31
N LEU A 165 19.94 -25.99 -47.06
CA LEU A 165 18.62 -26.31 -46.52
C LEU A 165 18.50 -27.76 -46.04
N ARG A 166 19.43 -28.64 -46.45
CA ARG A 166 19.51 -30.03 -45.96
C ARG A 166 20.44 -30.14 -44.75
N ASN A 167 21.42 -29.25 -44.62
CA ASN A 167 22.24 -29.10 -43.43
C ASN A 167 21.67 -27.95 -42.58
N ASP A 168 20.82 -28.31 -41.60
CA ASP A 168 20.37 -27.53 -40.44
C ASP A 168 20.09 -26.02 -40.61
N ASN A 169 18.81 -25.66 -40.66
CA ASN A 169 18.21 -24.40 -40.20
C ASN A 169 19.12 -23.48 -39.34
N PHE A 170 19.93 -22.61 -39.97
CA PHE A 170 20.87 -21.74 -39.26
C PHE A 170 20.24 -20.40 -38.88
N ASN A 171 20.35 -20.07 -37.59
CA ASN A 171 19.99 -18.76 -37.07
C ASN A 171 20.99 -17.70 -37.57
N LYS A 172 20.52 -16.50 -37.88
CA LYS A 172 21.36 -15.38 -38.36
C LYS A 172 21.24 -14.18 -37.45
N ILE A 173 22.36 -13.48 -37.29
CA ILE A 173 22.46 -12.22 -36.56
C ILE A 173 23.18 -11.20 -37.43
N LEU A 174 22.64 -9.98 -37.48
CA LEU A 174 23.19 -8.84 -38.21
C LEU A 174 23.36 -7.68 -37.23
N PHE A 175 24.58 -7.15 -37.13
CA PHE A 175 24.87 -5.93 -36.39
C PHE A 175 25.02 -4.79 -37.38
N PHE A 176 24.38 -3.65 -37.13
CA PHE A 176 24.47 -2.47 -38.01
C PHE A 176 24.14 -1.20 -37.22
N GLU A 177 24.40 -0.03 -37.80
CA GLU A 177 24.13 1.26 -37.16
C GLU A 177 23.18 2.09 -38.03
N VAL A 178 22.09 2.57 -37.43
CA VAL A 178 21.08 3.40 -38.11
C VAL A 178 20.96 4.72 -37.38
N ASN A 179 21.30 5.82 -38.06
CA ASN A 179 21.23 7.17 -37.49
C ASN A 179 21.98 7.33 -36.15
N GLY A 180 23.11 6.63 -35.97
CA GLY A 180 23.90 6.64 -34.73
C GLY A 180 23.44 5.65 -33.66
N ILE A 181 22.38 4.87 -33.91
CA ILE A 181 21.83 3.89 -32.97
C ILE A 181 22.32 2.50 -33.36
N PHE A 182 23.00 1.83 -32.43
CA PHE A 182 23.46 0.46 -32.61
C PHE A 182 22.25 -0.50 -32.62
N THR A 183 22.16 -1.31 -33.68
CA THR A 183 21.00 -2.16 -33.96
C THR A 183 21.44 -3.59 -34.23
N ILE A 184 20.68 -4.55 -33.70
CA ILE A 184 20.86 -5.99 -33.94
C ILE A 184 19.58 -6.54 -34.56
N ALA A 185 19.67 -7.10 -35.76
CA ALA A 185 18.59 -7.92 -36.31
C ALA A 185 18.91 -9.41 -36.11
N VAL A 186 17.99 -10.13 -35.50
CA VAL A 186 18.08 -11.56 -35.21
C VAL A 186 17.00 -12.29 -36.01
N LEU A 187 17.41 -13.33 -36.72
CA LEU A 187 16.54 -14.22 -37.46
C LEU A 187 16.72 -15.64 -36.90
N TYR A 188 15.69 -16.17 -36.26
CA TYR A 188 15.75 -17.45 -35.53
C TYR A 188 14.74 -18.44 -36.11
N TYR A 189 15.16 -19.69 -36.35
CA TYR A 189 14.27 -20.74 -36.85
C TYR A 189 13.70 -21.62 -35.73
N PHE A 190 12.36 -21.77 -35.71
CA PHE A 190 11.70 -22.69 -34.80
C PHE A 190 11.30 -23.98 -35.52
N LYS A 191 11.92 -25.11 -35.12
CA LYS A 191 11.65 -26.43 -35.70
C LYS A 191 10.18 -26.85 -35.54
N ASP A 192 9.56 -26.56 -34.38
CA ASP A 192 8.18 -26.98 -34.08
C ASP A 192 7.11 -26.32 -34.98
N PHE A 193 7.40 -25.13 -35.50
CA PHE A 193 6.47 -24.34 -36.32
C PHE A 193 6.91 -24.24 -37.78
N GLU A 194 8.08 -24.77 -38.11
CA GLU A 194 8.73 -24.67 -39.42
C GLU A 194 8.79 -23.25 -40.00
N CYS A 195 8.97 -22.24 -39.13
CA CYS A 195 9.00 -20.83 -39.52
C CYS A 195 10.13 -20.06 -38.83
N TYR A 196 10.50 -18.91 -39.42
CA TYR A 196 11.49 -18.00 -38.87
C TYR A 196 10.82 -16.88 -38.08
N TYR A 197 11.42 -16.47 -36.97
CA TYR A 197 11.04 -15.27 -36.24
C TYR A 197 12.13 -14.22 -36.40
N CYS A 198 11.70 -13.02 -36.75
CA CYS A 198 12.55 -11.86 -36.90
C CYS A 198 12.33 -10.92 -35.72
N ASN A 199 13.43 -10.50 -35.08
CA ASN A 199 13.46 -9.45 -34.09
C ASN A 199 14.52 -8.42 -34.42
N VAL A 200 14.20 -7.16 -34.14
CA VAL A 200 15.13 -6.04 -34.26
C VAL A 200 15.28 -5.39 -32.89
N LEU A 201 16.51 -5.35 -32.41
CA LEU A 201 16.90 -4.82 -31.12
C LEU A 201 17.70 -3.54 -31.29
N ILE A 202 17.41 -2.50 -30.51
CA ILE A 202 18.13 -1.22 -30.56
C ILE A 202 18.74 -0.88 -29.20
N ASP A 203 19.88 -0.18 -29.20
CA ASP A 203 20.51 0.37 -28.01
C ASP A 203 19.72 1.56 -27.47
N SER A 204 18.62 1.29 -26.76
CA SER A 204 17.70 2.29 -26.21
C SER A 204 16.91 1.71 -25.04
N SER A 205 16.19 2.56 -24.31
CA SER A 205 15.26 2.13 -23.26
C SER A 205 13.94 1.59 -23.82
N PHE A 206 13.17 0.85 -23.00
CA PHE A 206 11.82 0.38 -23.37
C PHE A 206 10.89 1.52 -23.82
N LYS A 207 10.87 2.64 -23.10
CA LYS A 207 10.03 3.82 -23.42
C LYS A 207 10.43 4.46 -24.75
N GLU A 208 11.73 4.53 -25.04
CA GLU A 208 12.21 5.07 -26.32
C GLU A 208 11.91 4.12 -27.47
N CYS A 209 12.00 2.80 -27.27
CA CYS A 209 11.66 1.79 -28.28
C CYS A 209 10.22 1.94 -28.80
N GLU A 210 9.27 2.44 -27.99
CA GLU A 210 7.89 2.72 -28.44
C GLU A 210 7.82 3.78 -29.57
N LEU A 211 8.87 4.58 -29.73
CA LEU A 211 8.98 5.61 -30.76
C LEU A 211 9.61 5.08 -32.06
N PHE A 212 10.04 3.82 -32.08
CA PHE A 212 10.68 3.19 -33.21
C PHE A 212 9.87 1.99 -33.70
N TYR A 213 9.90 1.78 -35.01
CA TYR A 213 9.42 0.58 -35.65
C TYR A 213 10.39 0.19 -36.76
N TYR A 214 10.28 -1.04 -37.27
CA TYR A 214 11.04 -1.44 -38.44
C TYR A 214 10.12 -1.98 -39.54
N ASP A 215 10.45 -1.60 -40.77
CA ASP A 215 9.88 -2.17 -41.97
C ASP A 215 10.84 -3.25 -42.48
N LEU A 216 10.33 -4.47 -42.65
CA LEU A 216 11.09 -5.56 -43.23
C LEU A 216 10.81 -5.63 -44.72
N GLU A 217 11.81 -5.32 -45.53
CA GLU A 217 11.73 -5.47 -46.98
C GLU A 217 12.40 -6.77 -47.41
N ILE A 218 11.66 -7.60 -48.13
CA ILE A 218 12.12 -8.86 -48.70
C ILE A 218 12.19 -8.69 -50.20
N PHE A 219 13.38 -8.77 -50.78
CA PHE A 219 13.55 -8.57 -52.22
C PHE A 219 14.53 -9.55 -52.85
N ASP A 220 14.28 -9.83 -54.13
CA ASP A 220 15.21 -10.57 -54.99
C ASP A 220 16.40 -9.68 -55.37
N ILE A 221 17.54 -10.26 -55.72
CA ILE A 221 18.79 -9.56 -56.09
C ILE A 221 18.59 -8.51 -57.20
N THR A 222 17.57 -8.69 -58.03
CA THR A 222 17.19 -7.76 -59.12
C THR A 222 16.35 -6.57 -58.67
N LYS A 223 15.87 -6.53 -57.40
CA LYS A 223 14.90 -5.58 -56.84
C LYS A 223 13.56 -5.47 -57.60
N LYS A 224 13.28 -6.37 -58.54
CA LYS A 224 12.03 -6.38 -59.34
C LYS A 224 10.85 -7.01 -58.61
N ARG A 225 11.11 -7.80 -57.58
CA ARG A 225 10.12 -8.41 -56.69
C ARG A 225 10.47 -7.98 -55.27
N CYS A 226 9.52 -7.36 -54.59
CA CYS A 226 9.68 -6.83 -53.24
C CYS A 226 8.39 -7.07 -52.46
N LEU A 227 8.53 -7.57 -51.23
CA LEU A 227 7.48 -7.67 -50.23
C LEU A 227 7.90 -6.80 -49.06
N VAL A 228 7.03 -5.89 -48.63
CA VAL A 228 7.29 -5.01 -47.48
C VAL A 228 6.33 -5.39 -46.36
N LEU A 229 6.88 -5.65 -45.18
CA LEU A 229 6.14 -5.91 -43.95
C LEU A 229 6.40 -4.72 -43.01
N PRO A 230 5.54 -3.69 -43.01
CA PRO A 230 5.82 -2.46 -42.30
C PRO A 230 5.35 -2.47 -40.83
N GLY A 231 5.91 -1.56 -40.03
CA GLY A 231 5.37 -1.18 -38.72
C GLY A 231 5.60 -2.20 -37.59
N ASN A 232 6.65 -3.02 -37.69
CA ASN A 232 6.97 -4.01 -36.66
C ASN A 232 7.68 -3.36 -35.48
N LYS A 233 7.40 -3.83 -34.27
CA LYS A 233 7.99 -3.28 -33.04
C LYS A 233 9.48 -3.63 -32.93
N VAL A 234 10.27 -2.67 -32.46
CA VAL A 234 11.64 -2.93 -31.99
C VAL A 234 11.64 -3.16 -30.48
N GLU A 235 12.69 -3.81 -29.98
CA GLU A 235 12.88 -4.10 -28.56
C GLU A 235 14.24 -3.57 -28.09
N PRO A 236 14.45 -3.34 -26.79
CA PRO A 236 15.75 -2.88 -26.29
C PRO A 236 16.78 -4.02 -26.32
N LEU A 237 17.99 -3.69 -26.77
CA LEU A 237 19.13 -4.61 -26.91
C LEU A 237 19.50 -5.31 -25.59
N LEU A 238 19.41 -4.60 -24.48
CA LEU A 238 19.89 -5.07 -23.19
C LEU A 238 18.82 -5.82 -22.37
N GLY A 239 17.54 -5.77 -22.76
CA GLY A 239 16.42 -6.11 -21.89
C GLY A 239 16.14 -7.61 -21.76
N ARG A 240 16.35 -8.38 -22.81
CA ARG A 240 16.04 -9.81 -22.83
C ARG A 240 17.25 -10.64 -23.21
N ASN A 241 17.38 -11.83 -22.63
CA ASN A 241 18.28 -12.85 -23.17
C ASN A 241 17.97 -12.96 -24.66
N LEU A 242 18.98 -12.74 -25.51
CA LEU A 242 18.84 -12.71 -26.97
C LEU A 242 18.21 -14.00 -27.55
N ILE A 243 18.15 -15.06 -26.75
CA ILE A 243 17.38 -16.27 -27.04
C ILE A 243 15.90 -15.99 -26.83
N ILE A 244 15.23 -15.73 -27.94
CA ILE A 244 13.78 -15.67 -28.10
C ILE A 244 13.22 -17.05 -27.73
N ARG A 245 13.00 -17.34 -26.44
CA ARG A 245 12.22 -18.52 -26.03
C ARG A 245 10.72 -18.27 -26.08
N ASN A 246 10.30 -17.00 -26.16
CA ASN A 246 8.90 -16.60 -25.94
C ASN A 246 8.07 -16.34 -27.22
N LYS A 247 8.52 -16.70 -28.43
CA LYS A 247 7.79 -16.45 -29.71
C LYS A 247 7.38 -14.98 -29.92
N ILE A 248 8.19 -14.05 -29.41
CA ILE A 248 7.96 -12.61 -29.56
C ILE A 248 8.75 -12.18 -30.78
N GLY A 249 8.09 -11.66 -31.82
CA GLY A 249 8.74 -11.19 -33.06
C GLY A 249 7.85 -11.35 -34.29
N LEU A 250 8.32 -10.86 -35.45
CA LEU A 250 7.64 -11.02 -36.73
C LEU A 250 7.82 -12.47 -37.23
N GLU A 251 6.72 -13.19 -37.36
CA GLU A 251 6.71 -14.53 -37.93
C GLU A 251 6.85 -14.49 -39.46
N LEU A 252 7.77 -15.29 -39.99
CA LEU A 252 8.14 -15.38 -41.39
C LEU A 252 8.06 -16.85 -41.83
N ASP A 253 6.98 -17.20 -42.52
CA ASP A 253 6.87 -18.48 -43.22
C ASP A 253 7.61 -18.40 -44.56
N LEU A 254 8.79 -19.02 -44.62
CA LEU A 254 9.60 -19.05 -45.84
C LEU A 254 8.93 -19.81 -46.99
N LYS A 255 8.02 -20.76 -46.73
CA LYS A 255 7.30 -21.47 -47.80
C LYS A 255 6.34 -20.49 -48.49
N ILE A 256 5.60 -19.70 -47.71
CA ILE A 256 4.71 -18.65 -48.24
C ILE A 256 5.52 -17.58 -48.96
N ILE A 257 6.61 -17.10 -48.34
CA ILE A 257 7.48 -16.08 -48.95
C ILE A 257 8.08 -16.58 -50.27
N LYS A 258 8.56 -17.83 -50.34
CA LYS A 258 9.08 -18.43 -51.59
C LYS A 258 8.01 -18.59 -52.67
N GLN A 259 6.77 -18.92 -52.30
CA GLN A 259 5.63 -18.98 -53.22
C GLN A 259 5.30 -17.58 -53.79
N LEU A 260 5.23 -16.56 -52.94
CA LEU A 260 4.97 -15.17 -53.33
C LEU A 260 6.10 -14.60 -54.21
N MET A 261 7.34 -15.01 -53.96
CA MET A 261 8.53 -14.57 -54.71
C MET A 261 8.80 -15.37 -56.00
N LYS A 262 7.92 -16.31 -56.37
CA LYS A 262 8.02 -17.18 -57.57
C LYS A 262 9.38 -17.89 -57.72
N LYS A 263 9.86 -18.55 -56.66
CA LYS A 263 11.11 -19.36 -56.65
C LYS A 263 12.40 -18.61 -57.02
N SER A 264 12.60 -17.39 -56.55
CA SER A 264 13.93 -16.75 -56.64
C SER A 264 14.89 -17.41 -55.64
N ASP A 265 16.05 -17.85 -56.11
CA ASP A 265 17.04 -18.60 -55.31
C ASP A 265 17.90 -17.72 -54.37
N ASN A 266 17.78 -16.39 -54.49
CA ASN A 266 18.55 -15.43 -53.70
C ASN A 266 17.63 -14.32 -53.18
N ILE A 267 17.27 -14.41 -51.91
CA ILE A 267 16.41 -13.45 -51.23
C ILE A 267 17.27 -12.64 -50.25
N LYS A 268 17.11 -11.31 -50.28
CA LYS A 268 17.68 -10.40 -49.30
C LYS A 268 16.57 -9.84 -48.41
N LEU A 269 16.89 -9.68 -47.14
CA LEU A 269 16.10 -8.95 -46.17
C LEU A 269 16.75 -7.58 -45.93
N SER A 270 15.98 -6.51 -45.86
CA SER A 270 16.45 -5.20 -45.38
C SER A 270 15.62 -4.78 -44.17
N PHE A 271 16.31 -4.41 -43.09
CA PHE A 271 15.69 -3.98 -41.83
C PHE A 271 15.72 -2.46 -41.74
N ASN A 272 14.61 -1.81 -42.11
CA ASN A 272 14.54 -0.35 -42.14
C ASN A 272 13.96 0.16 -40.81
N VAL A 273 14.82 0.60 -39.88
CA VAL A 273 14.39 1.17 -38.60
C VAL A 273 14.01 2.63 -38.77
N VAL A 274 12.79 2.98 -38.36
CA VAL A 274 12.18 4.30 -38.51
C VAL A 274 11.79 4.85 -37.15
N ASN A 275 12.06 6.14 -36.93
CA ASN A 275 11.65 6.89 -35.74
C ASN A 275 10.44 7.78 -36.05
N VAL A 276 9.38 7.67 -35.24
CA VAL A 276 8.10 8.38 -35.41
C VAL A 276 8.22 9.90 -35.14
N LEU A 277 9.24 10.35 -34.41
CA LEU A 277 9.46 11.78 -34.08
C LEU A 277 9.76 12.65 -35.31
N LYS A 278 10.09 12.07 -36.47
CA LYS A 278 10.22 12.83 -37.74
C LYS A 278 8.91 13.03 -38.51
N VAL A 279 7.80 12.39 -38.10
CA VAL A 279 6.52 12.41 -38.84
C VAL A 279 5.36 13.07 -38.06
N LYS A 280 5.47 13.25 -36.73
CA LYS A 280 4.42 13.88 -35.91
C LYS A 280 4.93 15.03 -35.03
N THR A 281 5.42 16.10 -35.65
CA THR A 281 5.47 17.42 -35.00
C THR A 281 4.19 18.20 -35.31
N LYS A 282 3.15 17.91 -34.52
CA LYS A 282 1.96 18.71 -34.15
C LYS A 282 0.86 17.72 -33.75
N VAL A 283 0.23 17.92 -32.58
CA VAL A 283 -0.82 17.05 -31.95
C VAL A 283 -0.15 15.89 -31.17
N LEU A 284 0.09 15.89 -29.85
CA LEU A 284 -0.65 16.46 -28.70
C LEU A 284 0.33 16.80 -27.56
N ILE A 285 0.28 18.04 -27.07
CA ILE A 285 0.60 18.40 -25.67
C ILE A 285 -0.69 19.04 -25.14
N LYS A 286 -1.04 18.74 -23.89
CA LYS A 286 -2.31 19.02 -23.17
C LYS A 286 -3.35 17.93 -23.49
N GLU A 287 -3.91 17.18 -22.54
CA GLU A 287 -4.53 17.47 -21.24
C GLU A 287 -4.53 16.13 -20.44
N ALA A 288 -4.73 15.99 -19.13
CA ALA A 288 -5.19 16.90 -18.09
C ALA A 288 -4.60 16.44 -16.74
N ASN A 289 -4.07 17.41 -16.00
CA ASN A 289 -4.25 17.47 -14.56
C ASN A 289 -5.72 17.80 -14.34
N GLU A 290 -6.52 16.89 -13.78
CA GLU A 290 -7.77 17.24 -13.09
C GLU A 290 -8.25 16.04 -12.27
N GLY A 291 -8.36 16.24 -10.96
CA GLY A 291 -8.77 15.20 -10.00
C GLY A 291 -8.36 15.52 -8.57
N LEU A 292 -8.66 16.74 -8.09
CA LEU A 292 -8.55 17.09 -6.68
C LEU A 292 -9.83 16.63 -5.95
N HIS A 293 -9.63 16.12 -4.73
CA HIS A 293 -10.62 15.60 -3.78
C HIS A 293 -11.03 14.14 -3.96
N ASN A 294 -10.17 13.22 -3.54
CA ASN A 294 -10.56 11.96 -2.91
C ASN A 294 -9.46 11.50 -1.95
N GLU A 295 -9.82 10.72 -0.92
CA GLU A 295 -8.87 10.02 -0.05
C GLU A 295 -7.79 9.33 -0.89
N THR A 296 -6.52 9.34 -0.47
CA THR A 296 -5.46 8.67 -1.22
C THR A 296 -5.85 7.19 -1.42
N PRO A 297 -5.70 6.60 -2.62
CA PRO A 297 -6.13 5.22 -2.92
C PRO A 297 -5.54 4.14 -1.98
N ILE A 298 -4.45 4.44 -1.28
CA ILE A 298 -3.89 3.63 -0.18
C ILE A 298 -4.91 3.41 0.96
N ILE A 299 -5.72 4.42 1.28
CA ILE A 299 -6.63 4.45 2.42
C ILE A 299 -7.92 3.68 2.14
N SER A 300 -8.38 3.62 0.89
CA SER A 300 -9.55 2.81 0.50
C SER A 300 -9.27 1.31 0.62
N ASP A 301 -8.04 0.89 0.31
CA ASP A 301 -7.63 -0.52 0.31
C ASP A 301 -7.27 -1.04 1.71
N LEU A 302 -7.11 -0.13 2.69
CA LEU A 302 -6.92 -0.45 4.10
C LEU A 302 -8.25 -0.57 4.85
N LYS A 303 -9.37 -0.90 4.18
CA LYS A 303 -10.67 -1.10 4.83
C LYS A 303 -11.02 -2.58 4.95
N CYS A 304 -11.45 -2.96 6.14
CA CYS A 304 -12.09 -4.24 6.40
C CYS A 304 -13.48 -4.25 5.74
N ASN A 305 -14.03 -5.44 5.49
CA ASN A 305 -15.36 -5.60 4.90
C ASN A 305 -16.50 -4.96 5.72
N CYS A 306 -16.25 -4.58 6.99
CA CYS A 306 -17.19 -3.84 7.82
C CYS A 306 -17.12 -2.32 7.64
N GLY A 307 -16.25 -1.82 6.74
CA GLY A 307 -16.02 -0.40 6.51
C GLY A 307 -15.01 0.25 7.46
N ASN A 308 -14.66 -0.41 8.57
CA ASN A 308 -13.60 0.06 9.46
C ASN A 308 -12.23 -0.16 8.81
N TYR A 309 -11.31 0.75 9.06
CA TYR A 309 -9.92 0.57 8.65
C TYR A 309 -9.26 -0.63 9.35
N LEU A 310 -8.31 -1.26 8.65
CA LEU A 310 -7.52 -2.39 9.12
C LEU A 310 -6.38 -1.87 10.01
N TYR A 311 -6.70 -1.53 11.27
CA TYR A 311 -5.71 -1.11 12.26
C TYR A 311 -5.12 -2.28 13.05
N PHE A 312 -3.94 -2.06 13.65
CA PHE A 312 -3.28 -2.97 14.57
C PHE A 312 -4.22 -3.39 15.73
N PRO A 313 -4.31 -4.69 16.08
CA PRO A 313 -3.75 -5.83 15.36
C PRO A 313 -4.58 -6.18 14.11
N VAL A 314 -3.91 -6.32 12.95
CA VAL A 314 -4.53 -6.79 11.70
C VAL A 314 -4.58 -8.32 11.75
N ASN A 315 -5.78 -8.86 11.92
CA ASN A 315 -5.99 -10.30 12.09
C ASN A 315 -6.09 -10.99 10.74
N VAL A 316 -5.53 -12.19 10.65
CA VAL A 316 -5.54 -12.98 9.41
C VAL A 316 -6.32 -14.27 9.65
N CYS A 317 -7.18 -14.66 8.72
CA CYS A 317 -7.83 -15.97 8.76
C CYS A 317 -6.92 -17.08 8.21
N THR A 318 -7.28 -18.36 8.40
CA THR A 318 -6.52 -19.49 7.83
C THR A 318 -6.31 -19.40 6.32
N ASN A 319 -7.17 -18.66 5.60
CA ASN A 319 -7.10 -18.48 4.15
C ASN A 319 -6.45 -17.15 3.74
N GLY A 320 -5.83 -16.41 4.67
CA GLY A 320 -5.06 -15.20 4.36
C GLY A 320 -5.83 -13.88 4.26
N HIS A 321 -7.15 -13.87 4.52
CA HIS A 321 -7.93 -12.61 4.52
C HIS A 321 -7.64 -11.78 5.78
N ASN A 322 -7.34 -10.50 5.58
CA ASN A 322 -7.14 -9.52 6.65
C ASN A 322 -8.48 -9.03 7.22
N CYS A 323 -8.54 -8.83 8.53
CA CYS A 323 -9.74 -8.49 9.28
C CYS A 323 -9.40 -7.57 10.46
N CYS A 324 -10.22 -6.56 10.72
CA CYS A 324 -10.04 -5.68 11.87
C CYS A 324 -10.32 -6.42 13.20
N HIS A 325 -9.76 -5.91 14.30
CA HIS A 325 -9.92 -6.50 15.63
C HIS A 325 -11.39 -6.59 16.08
N ILE A 326 -12.23 -5.61 15.68
CA ILE A 326 -13.67 -5.57 15.99
C ILE A 326 -14.39 -6.74 15.34
N CYS A 327 -14.14 -7.01 14.05
CA CYS A 327 -14.77 -8.11 13.35
C CYS A 327 -14.32 -9.47 13.86
N LYS A 328 -13.04 -9.64 14.23
CA LYS A 328 -12.58 -10.86 14.90
C LYS A 328 -13.32 -11.08 16.21
N ARG A 329 -13.45 -10.04 17.04
CA ARG A 329 -14.16 -10.11 18.34
C ARG A 329 -15.64 -10.44 18.17
N ASN A 330 -16.32 -9.78 17.24
CA ASN A 330 -17.77 -9.91 17.09
C ASN A 330 -18.20 -11.22 16.43
N TYR A 331 -17.42 -11.74 15.49
CA TYR A 331 -17.85 -12.87 14.66
C TYR A 331 -17.05 -14.15 14.85
N GLY A 332 -15.81 -14.08 15.37
CA GLY A 332 -14.94 -15.26 15.56
C GLY A 332 -14.47 -15.98 14.28
N LEU A 333 -15.10 -15.71 13.13
CA LEU A 333 -14.81 -16.29 11.82
C LEU A 333 -14.64 -15.20 10.74
N CYS A 334 -13.86 -15.50 9.71
CA CYS A 334 -13.67 -14.64 8.56
C CYS A 334 -15.00 -14.39 7.83
N GLN A 335 -15.34 -13.13 7.56
CA GLN A 335 -16.60 -12.82 6.89
C GLN A 335 -16.61 -13.14 5.40
N ILE A 336 -15.44 -13.29 4.80
CA ILE A 336 -15.26 -13.61 3.38
C ILE A 336 -15.32 -15.11 3.15
N CYS A 337 -14.49 -15.89 3.85
CA CYS A 337 -14.34 -17.33 3.61
C CYS A 337 -14.85 -18.24 4.73
N LYS A 338 -15.40 -17.67 5.82
CA LYS A 338 -16.00 -18.39 6.96
C LYS A 338 -15.05 -19.30 7.74
N THR A 339 -13.73 -19.14 7.58
CA THR A 339 -12.72 -19.91 8.33
C THR A 339 -12.24 -19.18 9.60
N GLY A 340 -11.60 -19.92 10.51
CA GLY A 340 -11.07 -19.41 11.76
C GLY A 340 -9.89 -18.44 11.58
N PHE A 341 -9.59 -17.67 12.64
CA PHE A 341 -8.43 -16.78 12.68
C PHE A 341 -7.19 -17.48 13.23
N ILE A 342 -6.02 -17.22 12.65
CA ILE A 342 -4.74 -17.73 13.15
C ILE A 342 -4.21 -16.86 14.30
N GLN A 343 -3.34 -17.41 15.14
CA GLN A 343 -2.63 -16.67 16.20
C GLN A 343 -1.40 -15.91 15.66
N ARG A 344 -1.54 -15.27 14.50
CA ARG A 344 -0.54 -14.37 13.91
C ARG A 344 -1.25 -13.18 13.27
N THR A 345 -0.57 -12.04 13.25
CA THR A 345 -1.03 -10.82 12.59
C THR A 345 -0.23 -10.56 11.33
N ASN A 346 -0.77 -9.74 10.43
CA ASN A 346 -0.04 -9.30 9.25
C ASN A 346 0.86 -8.10 9.62
N THR A 347 2.06 -8.39 10.13
CA THR A 347 3.02 -7.37 10.58
C THR A 347 3.42 -6.39 9.47
N ASN A 348 3.44 -6.83 8.22
CA ASN A 348 3.69 -5.97 7.06
C ASN A 348 2.57 -4.95 6.87
N LEU A 349 1.30 -5.39 6.91
CA LEU A 349 0.16 -4.48 6.82
C LEU A 349 0.07 -3.56 8.04
N GLU A 350 0.38 -4.09 9.22
CA GLU A 350 0.46 -3.30 10.46
C GLU A 350 1.49 -2.19 10.35
N ASN A 351 2.69 -2.44 9.85
CA ASN A 351 3.73 -1.41 9.70
C ASN A 351 3.36 -0.37 8.62
N ILE A 352 2.70 -0.78 7.54
CA ILE A 352 2.18 0.17 6.54
C ILE A 352 1.11 1.08 7.16
N THR A 353 0.27 0.54 8.05
CA THR A 353 -0.73 1.36 8.76
C THR A 353 -0.10 2.43 9.66
N LYS A 354 1.15 2.23 10.11
CA LYS A 354 1.87 3.23 10.92
C LYS A 354 2.39 4.42 10.13
N LEU A 355 2.65 4.24 8.83
CA LEU A 355 3.21 5.26 7.94
C LEU A 355 2.13 6.07 7.21
N THR A 356 0.87 5.74 7.44
CA THR A 356 -0.29 6.32 6.75
C THR A 356 -1.09 7.21 7.71
N LYS A 357 -1.58 8.34 7.19
CA LYS A 357 -2.53 9.19 7.91
C LYS A 357 -3.95 8.91 7.45
N TYR A 358 -4.87 8.87 8.39
CA TYR A 358 -6.26 8.49 8.18
C TYR A 358 -7.18 9.68 8.39
N GLY A 359 -8.20 9.80 7.54
CA GLY A 359 -9.28 10.75 7.76
C GLY A 359 -10.23 10.24 8.84
N CYS A 360 -10.69 11.13 9.72
CA CYS A 360 -11.70 10.83 10.73
C CYS A 360 -12.98 10.25 10.10
N LYS A 361 -13.58 9.22 10.73
CA LYS A 361 -14.88 8.64 10.33
C LYS A 361 -16.01 9.67 10.20
N ASN A 362 -15.92 10.81 10.87
CA ASN A 362 -16.88 11.91 10.80
C ASN A 362 -16.54 12.98 9.74
N LYS A 363 -15.64 12.70 8.80
CA LYS A 363 -15.28 13.62 7.71
C LYS A 363 -16.49 14.08 6.89
N ALA A 364 -17.44 13.19 6.62
CA ALA A 364 -18.70 13.52 5.95
C ALA A 364 -19.56 14.53 6.73
N ARG A 365 -19.34 14.67 8.04
CA ARG A 365 -20.03 15.62 8.93
C ARG A 365 -19.25 16.92 9.14
N GLY A 366 -18.07 17.07 8.54
CA GLY A 366 -17.27 18.30 8.61
C GLY A 366 -15.92 18.15 9.34
N CYS A 367 -15.56 16.96 9.84
CA CYS A 367 -14.24 16.77 10.44
C CYS A 367 -13.13 16.83 9.37
N SER A 368 -12.23 17.81 9.47
CA SER A 368 -11.09 17.98 8.54
C SER A 368 -9.81 17.30 9.00
N TYR A 369 -9.79 16.71 10.21
CA TYR A 369 -8.58 16.11 10.77
C TYR A 369 -8.17 14.84 10.02
N THR A 370 -6.88 14.80 9.68
CA THR A 370 -6.19 13.65 9.10
C THR A 370 -4.99 13.33 9.98
N LEU A 371 -5.00 12.16 10.63
CA LEU A 371 -4.17 11.88 11.79
C LEU A 371 -3.48 10.51 11.67
N ASP A 372 -2.36 10.33 12.36
CA ASP A 372 -1.69 9.02 12.47
C ASP A 372 -2.56 8.04 13.29
N TYR A 373 -2.44 6.74 13.03
CA TYR A 373 -3.33 5.74 13.63
C TYR A 373 -3.34 5.78 15.17
N ASN A 374 -2.18 5.99 15.80
CA ASN A 374 -2.01 6.02 17.27
C ASN A 374 -2.88 7.08 17.97
N ILE A 375 -3.21 8.15 17.26
CA ILE A 375 -3.96 9.29 17.79
C ILE A 375 -5.36 9.39 17.18
N LEU A 376 -5.63 8.67 16.08
CA LEU A 376 -6.90 8.70 15.37
C LEU A 376 -8.03 8.12 16.22
N GLU A 377 -7.85 6.98 16.90
CA GLU A 377 -8.90 6.38 17.73
C GLU A 377 -9.31 7.33 18.87
N ASN A 378 -8.33 7.92 19.55
CA ASN A 378 -8.59 8.93 20.57
C ASN A 378 -9.28 10.16 19.99
N HIS A 379 -8.91 10.59 18.78
CA HIS A 379 -9.60 11.68 18.11
C HIS A 379 -11.04 11.32 17.75
N GLU A 380 -11.31 10.15 17.14
CA GLU A 380 -12.65 9.75 16.70
C GLU A 380 -13.63 9.60 17.85
N ASN A 381 -13.17 9.04 18.99
CA ASN A 381 -13.96 8.96 20.22
C ASN A 381 -14.29 10.34 20.80
N ASN A 382 -13.43 11.33 20.55
CA ASN A 382 -13.57 12.69 21.08
C ASN A 382 -13.92 13.73 20.01
N CYS A 383 -14.22 13.30 18.79
CA CYS A 383 -14.41 14.19 17.66
C CYS A 383 -15.67 15.02 17.89
N ASN A 384 -15.58 16.34 17.69
CA ASN A 384 -16.72 17.24 17.88
C ASN A 384 -17.89 16.89 16.94
N PHE A 385 -17.61 16.22 15.83
CA PHE A 385 -18.59 15.78 14.84
C PHE A 385 -19.15 14.36 15.12
N THR A 386 -18.74 13.71 16.21
CA THR A 386 -19.32 12.43 16.65
C THR A 386 -20.71 12.69 17.24
N LEU A 387 -21.71 11.94 16.76
CA LEU A 387 -23.06 11.97 17.31
C LEU A 387 -23.07 11.19 18.62
N LYS A 388 -23.48 11.84 19.71
CA LYS A 388 -23.58 11.25 21.04
C LYS A 388 -25.04 11.28 21.50
N SER A 389 -25.43 10.22 22.19
CA SER A 389 -26.72 10.14 22.87
C SER A 389 -26.78 11.14 24.03
N CYS A 390 -27.97 11.68 24.32
CA CYS A 390 -28.16 12.64 25.39
C CYS A 390 -27.67 12.10 26.75
N LEU A 391 -26.95 12.95 27.50
CA LEU A 391 -26.42 12.63 28.84
C LEU A 391 -27.53 12.35 29.87
N MET A 392 -28.75 12.80 29.59
CA MET A 392 -29.93 12.61 30.44
C MET A 392 -30.77 11.39 30.02
N GLN A 393 -30.23 10.51 29.16
CA GLN A 393 -30.86 9.26 28.71
C GLN A 393 -32.21 9.45 27.98
N CYS A 394 -32.39 10.54 27.24
CA CYS A 394 -33.50 10.69 26.31
C CYS A 394 -33.13 10.20 24.89
N GLU A 395 -34.11 10.15 23.98
CA GLU A 395 -33.93 9.61 22.62
C GLU A 395 -33.08 10.50 21.68
N TRP A 396 -32.68 11.69 22.13
CA TRP A 396 -31.95 12.65 21.30
C TRP A 396 -30.49 12.23 21.08
N LYS A 397 -30.00 12.45 19.84
CA LYS A 397 -28.60 12.29 19.44
C LYS A 397 -28.13 13.53 18.67
N GLY A 398 -26.91 13.99 18.95
CA GLY A 398 -26.30 15.11 18.25
C GLY A 398 -24.83 15.31 18.61
N THR A 399 -24.22 16.33 18.04
CA THR A 399 -22.83 16.73 18.31
C THR A 399 -22.66 17.34 19.70
N ASN A 400 -21.42 17.51 20.17
CA ASN A 400 -21.14 18.18 21.45
C ASN A 400 -21.71 19.62 21.49
N GLU A 401 -21.66 20.35 20.36
CA GLU A 401 -22.19 21.71 20.27
C GLU A 401 -23.72 21.73 20.36
N GLU A 402 -24.38 20.83 19.64
CA GLU A 402 -25.84 20.70 19.69
C GLU A 402 -26.32 20.20 21.06
N MET A 403 -25.49 19.42 21.76
CA MET A 403 -25.83 18.86 23.08
C MET A 403 -26.03 19.94 24.14
N PHE A 404 -25.24 21.02 24.07
CA PHE A 404 -25.42 22.18 24.96
C PHE A 404 -26.82 22.77 24.81
N LYS A 405 -27.22 23.04 23.57
CA LYS A 405 -28.54 23.59 23.25
C LYS A 405 -29.66 22.61 23.60
N HIS A 406 -29.48 21.33 23.29
CA HIS A 406 -30.46 20.30 23.61
C HIS A 406 -30.75 20.21 25.12
N ILE A 407 -29.72 20.17 25.96
CA ILE A 407 -29.89 20.09 27.43
C ILE A 407 -30.54 21.37 27.96
N GLN A 408 -30.15 22.54 27.43
CA GLN A 408 -30.75 23.80 27.83
C GLN A 408 -32.24 23.88 27.47
N ASP A 409 -32.64 23.40 26.29
CA ASP A 409 -34.02 23.53 25.82
C ASP A 409 -34.95 22.44 26.38
N ASN A 410 -34.45 21.20 26.51
CA ASN A 410 -35.29 20.02 26.81
C ASN A 410 -35.12 19.47 28.23
N HIS A 411 -34.06 19.88 28.95
CA HIS A 411 -33.77 19.43 30.32
C HIS A 411 -33.63 20.59 31.32
N CYS A 412 -34.13 21.79 30.99
CA CYS A 412 -34.08 22.98 31.84
C CYS A 412 -34.72 22.81 33.22
N THR A 413 -35.73 21.92 33.34
CA THR A 413 -36.45 21.66 34.58
C THR A 413 -35.62 20.89 35.62
N LEU A 414 -34.48 20.32 35.20
CA LEU A 414 -33.60 19.49 36.05
C LEU A 414 -32.42 20.28 36.63
N GLN A 415 -32.43 21.62 36.57
CA GLN A 415 -31.37 22.44 37.15
C GLN A 415 -31.46 22.51 38.69
N LEU A 416 -30.30 22.46 39.35
CA LEU A 416 -30.20 22.66 40.80
C LEU A 416 -30.55 24.11 41.17
N LYS A 417 -31.29 24.28 42.27
CA LYS A 417 -31.54 25.57 42.92
C LYS A 417 -30.40 25.91 43.89
N LYS A 418 -30.43 27.11 44.49
CA LYS A 418 -29.47 27.51 45.54
C LYS A 418 -29.40 26.52 46.71
N GLU A 419 -30.55 25.92 47.04
CA GLU A 419 -30.72 24.86 48.04
C GLU A 419 -31.59 23.76 47.42
N ASN A 420 -31.17 22.51 47.56
CA ASN A 420 -31.87 21.37 46.99
C ASN A 420 -32.19 20.36 48.09
N SER A 421 -33.36 19.74 48.02
CA SER A 421 -33.73 18.62 48.88
C SER A 421 -33.74 17.34 48.07
N PHE A 422 -33.16 16.28 48.62
CA PHE A 422 -33.20 14.93 48.05
C PHE A 422 -33.83 13.96 49.04
N TYR A 423 -34.88 13.27 48.61
CA TYR A 423 -35.52 12.20 49.37
C TYR A 423 -34.93 10.85 48.97
N HIS A 424 -35.08 9.84 49.82
CA HIS A 424 -34.72 8.48 49.43
C HIS A 424 -35.56 8.03 48.22
N THR A 425 -34.93 7.37 47.25
CA THR A 425 -35.54 6.93 45.99
C THR A 425 -34.89 5.64 45.52
N SER A 426 -35.65 4.80 44.81
CA SER A 426 -35.12 3.58 44.18
C SER A 426 -34.22 3.90 42.99
N GLU A 427 -34.37 5.07 42.39
CA GLU A 427 -33.65 5.51 41.18
C GLU A 427 -32.70 6.67 41.51
N SER A 428 -31.56 6.71 40.83
CA SER A 428 -30.64 7.84 40.85
C SER A 428 -31.25 9.06 40.13
N LYS A 429 -31.01 10.28 40.64
CA LYS A 429 -31.33 11.50 39.89
C LYS A 429 -30.07 12.20 39.42
N SER A 430 -30.15 12.71 38.19
CA SER A 430 -29.09 13.45 37.54
C SER A 430 -29.51 14.90 37.31
N TYR A 431 -28.59 15.84 37.50
CA TYR A 431 -28.82 17.27 37.40
C TYR A 431 -27.76 17.90 36.49
N PRO A 432 -28.13 18.52 35.35
CA PRO A 432 -27.19 19.29 34.54
C PRO A 432 -26.83 20.62 35.19
N ILE A 433 -25.54 20.94 35.19
CA ILE A 433 -24.94 22.18 35.71
C ILE A 433 -24.07 22.77 34.60
N PHE A 434 -24.28 24.04 34.28
CA PHE A 434 -23.50 24.77 33.29
C PHE A 434 -22.49 25.65 34.00
N TYR A 435 -21.20 25.45 33.74
CA TYR A 435 -20.12 26.23 34.33
C TYR A 435 -18.96 26.35 33.32
N ASP A 436 -18.40 27.55 33.16
CA ASP A 436 -17.25 27.80 32.29
C ASP A 436 -17.40 27.26 30.85
N ASN A 437 -18.57 27.49 30.23
CA ASN A 437 -18.96 26.97 28.90
C ASN A 437 -18.92 25.44 28.77
N LYS A 438 -18.96 24.71 29.88
CA LYS A 438 -19.00 23.25 29.93
C LYS A 438 -20.25 22.74 30.63
N ILE A 439 -20.55 21.48 30.33
CA ILE A 439 -21.71 20.76 30.88
C ILE A 439 -21.20 19.77 31.90
N PHE A 440 -21.72 19.89 33.12
CA PHE A 440 -21.48 18.96 34.22
C PHE A 440 -22.77 18.24 34.57
N ILE A 441 -22.72 16.95 34.85
CA ILE A 441 -23.86 16.16 35.32
C ILE A 441 -23.56 15.70 36.74
N PHE A 442 -24.33 16.21 37.69
CA PHE A 442 -24.30 15.76 39.08
C PHE A 442 -25.33 14.67 39.28
N THR A 443 -24.90 13.49 39.71
CA THR A 443 -25.78 12.35 39.98
C THR A 443 -25.76 12.01 41.46
N ILE A 444 -26.94 11.86 42.05
CA ILE A 444 -27.14 11.48 43.45
C ILE A 444 -28.09 10.28 43.55
N GLU A 445 -27.69 9.28 44.33
CA GLU A 445 -28.48 8.08 44.62
C GLU A 445 -28.50 7.84 46.12
N TYR A 446 -29.69 7.77 46.70
CA TYR A 446 -29.88 7.51 48.12
C TYR A 446 -31.05 6.54 48.31
N LYS A 447 -30.75 5.36 48.85
CA LYS A 447 -31.74 4.37 49.28
C LYS A 447 -31.70 4.28 50.80
N MET A 448 -32.85 4.14 51.44
CA MET A 448 -32.92 4.00 52.89
C MET A 448 -32.06 2.83 53.37
N GLN A 449 -31.31 3.04 54.46
CA GLN A 449 -30.39 2.05 55.04
C GLN A 449 -29.23 1.63 54.13
N HIS A 450 -29.03 2.30 53.00
CA HIS A 450 -27.89 2.09 52.11
C HIS A 450 -27.00 3.35 52.08
N PRO A 451 -25.74 3.22 51.62
CA PRO A 451 -24.87 4.36 51.43
C PRO A 451 -25.45 5.38 50.43
N LEU A 452 -25.15 6.66 50.67
CA LEU A 452 -25.39 7.73 49.70
C LEU A 452 -24.27 7.70 48.66
N PHE A 453 -24.64 7.65 47.39
CA PHE A 453 -23.69 7.75 46.29
C PHE A 453 -23.84 9.08 45.58
N ILE A 454 -22.72 9.77 45.35
CA ILE A 454 -22.66 10.96 44.50
C ILE A 454 -21.60 10.81 43.41
N SER A 455 -21.79 11.50 42.31
CA SER A 455 -20.77 11.63 41.26
C SER A 455 -20.96 12.91 40.48
N MET A 456 -19.86 13.41 39.90
CA MET A 456 -19.86 14.58 39.02
C MET A 456 -19.10 14.23 37.75
N GLN A 457 -19.77 14.32 36.60
CA GLN A 457 -19.16 14.10 35.29
C GLN A 457 -19.12 15.40 34.48
N CYS A 458 -18.04 15.64 33.73
CA CYS A 458 -17.83 16.81 32.89
C CYS A 458 -17.66 16.40 31.42
N LEU A 459 -18.30 17.13 30.51
CA LEU A 459 -18.15 16.93 29.07
C LEU A 459 -16.90 17.67 28.56
N GLY A 460 -15.83 16.92 28.25
CA GLY A 460 -14.55 17.46 27.75
C GLY A 460 -13.33 16.66 28.24
N ILE A 461 -12.18 16.80 27.56
CA ILE A 461 -10.94 16.00 27.77
C ILE A 461 -10.03 16.60 28.87
N GLU A 462 -10.39 17.75 29.44
CA GLU A 462 -9.62 18.41 30.48
C GLU A 462 -9.69 17.63 31.79
N LYS A 463 -8.75 16.70 31.91
CA LYS A 463 -8.52 15.83 33.05
C LYS A 463 -8.13 16.69 34.28
N TRP A 464 -8.85 16.51 35.39
CA TRP A 464 -8.52 17.05 36.72
C TRP A 464 -8.54 18.59 36.88
N GLU A 465 -9.13 19.33 35.95
CA GLU A 465 -9.13 20.81 36.01
C GLU A 465 -10.22 21.42 36.91
N TYR A 466 -11.25 20.64 37.24
CA TYR A 466 -12.38 21.11 38.04
C TYR A 466 -12.60 20.22 39.24
N GLU A 467 -12.98 20.85 40.34
CA GLU A 467 -13.46 20.20 41.56
C GLU A 467 -14.89 20.66 41.86
N PHE A 468 -15.60 19.87 42.64
CA PHE A 468 -16.90 20.21 43.15
C PHE A 468 -16.99 20.03 44.67
N ASP A 469 -17.64 20.99 45.30
CA ASP A 469 -17.98 20.97 46.71
C ASP A 469 -19.38 20.38 46.88
N PHE A 470 -19.49 19.24 47.55
CA PHE A 470 -20.75 18.72 48.05
C PHE A 470 -20.95 19.15 49.49
N ARG A 471 -22.01 19.93 49.74
CA ARG A 471 -22.35 20.46 51.07
C ARG A 471 -23.69 19.90 51.52
N ILE A 472 -23.73 19.32 52.71
CA ILE A 472 -24.99 19.00 53.39
C ILE A 472 -25.32 20.14 54.35
N LEU A 473 -26.58 20.56 54.35
CA LEU A 473 -27.09 21.71 55.08
C LEU A 473 -27.96 21.27 56.25
N ASN A 474 -27.75 21.88 57.42
CA ASN A 474 -28.66 21.82 58.55
C ASN A 474 -29.21 23.23 58.84
N GLY A 475 -30.43 23.50 58.36
CA GLY A 475 -30.96 24.87 58.31
C GLY A 475 -30.14 25.75 57.37
N THR A 476 -29.62 26.87 57.88
CA THR A 476 -28.74 27.80 57.16
C THR A 476 -27.25 27.49 57.33
N SER A 477 -26.91 26.50 58.17
CA SER A 477 -25.53 26.13 58.48
C SER A 477 -25.04 24.95 57.63
N ILE A 478 -23.75 24.96 57.27
CA ILE A 478 -23.10 23.84 56.58
C ILE A 478 -22.75 22.80 57.65
N SER A 479 -23.40 21.64 57.60
CA SER A 479 -23.14 20.55 58.55
C SER A 479 -22.04 19.62 58.07
N PHE A 480 -21.84 19.53 56.75
CA PHE A 480 -20.78 18.74 56.15
C PHE A 480 -20.35 19.36 54.82
N LEU A 481 -19.06 19.28 54.52
CA LEU A 481 -18.46 19.69 53.26
C LEU A 481 -17.47 18.61 52.83
N SER A 482 -17.59 18.17 51.58
CA SER A 482 -16.60 17.32 50.94
C SER A 482 -16.28 17.87 49.56
N THR A 483 -15.00 17.91 49.22
CA THR A 483 -14.52 18.40 47.93
C THR A 483 -13.95 17.23 47.14
N HIS A 484 -14.35 17.13 45.87
CA HIS A 484 -13.97 16.02 45.00
C HIS A 484 -13.69 16.51 43.59
N ILE A 485 -12.86 15.77 42.86
CA ILE A 485 -12.51 16.10 41.48
C ILE A 485 -13.64 15.68 40.54
N CYS A 486 -13.99 16.55 39.59
CA CYS A 486 -14.93 16.26 38.51
C CYS A 486 -14.33 15.23 37.56
N GLN A 487 -15.09 14.19 37.21
CA GLN A 487 -14.64 13.13 36.33
C GLN A 487 -14.99 13.47 34.88
N PRO A 488 -14.16 13.12 33.88
CA PRO A 488 -14.57 13.26 32.49
C PRO A 488 -15.62 12.20 32.10
N PHE A 489 -16.45 12.49 31.11
CA PHE A 489 -17.30 11.47 30.48
C PHE A 489 -16.43 10.48 29.70
N PHE A 490 -16.46 9.21 30.11
CA PHE A 490 -15.86 8.10 29.37
C PHE A 490 -16.93 7.38 28.57
N TYR A 491 -16.67 7.17 27.27
CA TYR A 491 -17.50 6.34 26.40
C TYR A 491 -16.80 4.98 26.25
N GLU A 492 -17.45 3.90 26.66
CA GLU A 492 -16.95 2.52 26.45
C GLU A 492 -17.07 2.10 24.97
N SER A 493 -18.00 2.70 24.24
CA SER A 493 -18.25 2.50 22.81
C SER A 493 -19.02 3.70 22.22
N ASP A 494 -19.23 3.71 20.90
CA ASP A 494 -19.86 4.80 20.12
C ASP A 494 -21.20 5.34 20.68
N ASP A 495 -21.88 4.61 21.58
CA ASP A 495 -23.15 5.01 22.17
C ASP A 495 -23.29 4.71 23.68
N LYS A 496 -22.29 4.12 24.35
CA LYS A 496 -22.42 3.67 25.74
C LYS A 496 -21.49 4.43 26.69
N LEU A 497 -22.08 5.15 27.63
CA LEU A 497 -21.37 5.82 28.72
C LEU A 497 -20.87 4.80 29.75
N ALA A 498 -19.60 4.92 30.13
CA ALA A 498 -19.06 4.21 31.28
C ALA A 498 -19.77 4.71 32.56
N PRO A 499 -20.04 3.83 33.54
CA PRO A 499 -20.61 4.26 34.80
C PRO A 499 -19.63 5.21 35.52
N PRO A 500 -20.11 6.32 36.12
CA PRO A 500 -19.25 7.22 36.88
C PRO A 500 -18.63 6.50 38.07
N ARG A 501 -17.41 6.89 38.46
CA ARG A 501 -16.85 6.47 39.74
C ARG A 501 -17.63 7.17 40.85
N ARG A 502 -18.31 6.38 41.66
CA ARG A 502 -19.18 6.88 42.72
C ARG A 502 -18.38 7.17 43.98
N ILE A 503 -18.69 8.29 44.62
CA ILE A 503 -18.23 8.62 45.97
C ILE A 503 -19.30 8.11 46.93
N GLU A 504 -18.87 7.31 47.90
CA GLU A 504 -19.76 6.64 48.85
C GLU A 504 -19.68 7.32 50.22
N PHE A 505 -20.85 7.64 50.78
CA PHE A 505 -20.99 8.04 52.18
C PHE A 505 -21.81 6.98 52.93
N PRO A 506 -21.24 6.33 53.96
CA PRO A 506 -21.95 5.28 54.71
C PRO A 506 -23.26 5.78 55.31
N PHE A 507 -24.28 4.93 55.36
CA PHE A 507 -25.60 5.29 55.91
C PHE A 507 -25.52 5.86 57.33
N ASN A 508 -24.73 5.25 58.21
CA ASN A 508 -24.58 5.69 59.61
C ASN A 508 -24.03 7.12 59.75
N PHE A 509 -23.34 7.60 58.72
CA PHE A 509 -22.87 8.98 58.63
C PHE A 509 -23.98 9.88 58.09
N VAL A 510 -24.59 9.50 56.96
CA VAL A 510 -25.63 10.28 56.28
C VAL A 510 -26.88 10.45 57.15
N SER A 511 -27.24 9.44 57.94
CA SER A 511 -28.42 9.43 58.80
C SER A 511 -28.41 10.55 59.85
N GLN A 512 -27.23 11.06 60.20
CA GLN A 512 -27.06 12.16 61.15
C GLN A 512 -27.51 13.51 60.58
N PHE A 513 -27.65 13.61 59.25
CA PHE A 513 -27.99 14.84 58.54
C PHE A 513 -29.39 14.80 57.91
N LEU A 514 -30.16 13.75 58.15
CA LEU A 514 -31.55 13.67 57.68
C LEU A 514 -32.40 14.68 58.43
N THR A 515 -33.26 15.40 57.69
CA THR A 515 -34.28 16.23 58.32
C THR A 515 -35.40 15.36 58.90
N ARG A 516 -36.39 15.98 59.55
CA ARG A 516 -37.59 15.31 60.06
C ARG A 516 -38.44 14.64 58.98
N PHE A 517 -38.19 14.91 57.69
CA PHE A 517 -38.91 14.33 56.56
C PHE A 517 -38.05 13.33 55.77
N ASP A 518 -36.97 12.82 56.36
CA ASP A 518 -36.03 11.88 55.72
C ASP A 518 -35.42 12.41 54.41
N GLU A 519 -35.35 13.73 54.26
CA GLU A 519 -34.64 14.41 53.17
C GLU A 519 -33.24 14.86 53.59
N ILE A 520 -32.34 14.88 52.62
CA ILE A 520 -31.01 15.48 52.69
C ILE A 520 -31.09 16.83 51.98
N LYS A 521 -30.79 17.92 52.70
CA LYS A 521 -30.63 19.24 52.09
C LYS A 521 -29.19 19.43 51.66
N PHE A 522 -28.97 19.76 50.39
CA PHE A 522 -27.62 19.85 49.84
C PHE A 522 -27.43 21.02 48.89
N LYS A 523 -26.16 21.40 48.73
CA LYS A 523 -25.68 22.37 47.76
C LYS A 523 -24.43 21.84 47.07
N VAL A 524 -24.34 22.09 45.77
CA VAL A 524 -23.18 21.73 44.94
C VAL A 524 -22.63 22.99 44.29
N ASN A 525 -21.33 23.20 44.38
CA ASN A 525 -20.63 24.26 43.65
C ASN A 525 -19.44 23.67 42.89
N ILE A 526 -19.09 24.27 41.75
CA ILE A 526 -17.95 23.86 40.91
C ILE A 526 -16.91 24.99 40.91
N SER A 527 -15.64 24.63 41.01
CA SER A 527 -14.49 25.55 40.95
C SER A 527 -13.38 24.97 40.06
N LYS A 528 -12.50 25.85 39.54
CA LYS A 528 -11.25 25.45 38.87
C LYS A 528 -10.16 25.14 39.90
N VAL A 529 -9.40 24.09 39.65
CA VAL A 529 -8.24 23.69 40.47
C VAL A 529 -7.07 24.64 40.20
N TYR A 530 -6.49 25.22 41.24
CA TYR A 530 -5.46 26.27 41.11
C TYR A 530 -4.06 25.74 40.70
N ASN A 531 -3.82 24.42 40.71
CA ASN A 531 -2.53 23.81 40.37
C ASN A 531 -2.65 22.34 39.87
N PRO A 532 -2.78 22.08 38.55
CA PRO A 532 -3.09 20.73 38.02
C PRO A 532 -1.96 19.68 38.17
N ILE A 533 -0.71 20.11 38.28
CA ILE A 533 0.50 19.27 38.12
C ILE A 533 0.76 18.32 39.31
N LEU A 534 0.13 18.56 40.47
CA LEU A 534 0.31 17.74 41.67
C LEU A 534 -0.67 16.56 41.77
N VAL A 535 -1.71 16.52 40.93
CA VAL A 535 -2.79 15.53 41.04
C VAL A 535 -2.44 14.20 40.33
N ASP A 536 -1.63 14.24 39.27
CA ASP A 536 -1.27 13.03 38.49
C ASP A 536 -0.57 11.94 39.34
N LYS A 537 0.18 12.32 40.39
CA LYS A 537 0.98 11.36 41.18
C LYS A 537 0.19 10.55 42.22
N GLU A 538 -0.96 11.01 42.68
CA GLU A 538 -1.74 10.29 43.71
C GLU A 538 -2.79 9.33 43.12
N TYR A 539 -3.14 9.49 41.84
CA TYR A 539 -4.25 8.74 41.23
C TYR A 539 -3.85 7.78 40.10
N GLU A 540 -2.60 7.83 39.59
CA GLU A 540 -2.08 6.83 38.65
C GLU A 540 -1.87 5.45 39.29
N THR A 541 -1.82 5.35 40.62
CA THR A 541 -1.64 4.07 41.35
C THR A 541 -2.93 3.26 41.53
N ALA A 542 -4.05 3.70 40.97
CA ALA A 542 -5.37 3.05 41.10
C ALA A 542 -6.02 2.66 39.75
N PHE A 543 -5.22 2.44 38.70
CA PHE A 543 -5.64 1.89 37.42
C PHE A 543 -5.29 0.42 37.26
#